data_AF-A0A349EUC7-F1
#
_entry.id   AF-A0A349EUC7-F1
#
_cell.length_a   1.000
_cell.length_b   1.000
_cell.length_c   1.000
_cell.angle_alpha   90.00
_cell.angle_beta   90.00
_cell.angle_gamma   90.00
#
_symmetry.space_group_name_H-M   'P 1'
#
loop_
_entity.id
_entity.type
_entity.pdbx_description
1 polymer ?
#
loop_
_entity_poly.entity_id
_entity_poly.type
_entity_poly.pdbx_seq_one_letter_code
_entity_poly.pdbx_strand_id
1 'polypeptide(L)'
;MESPKKVVIRQVVSSLHKNKRKNISLDYLSKIIGIYPDVLGAELSYFCPMILMDPSVNVRDYLEDMRRYLSEPSKNVSKKKSIKEKRERIYKKELEEYKGIVDFIYKKMTTVGGLLDPGFELDRHEIRIMEKLLQTERKKLRNKKKKQ
;
A
#
# COMPACT_ATOMS: atom_id res chain seq x y z
N MET A 1 4.59 27.94 -2.69
CA MET A 1 4.47 27.06 -1.51
C MET A 1 4.08 25.68 -1.99
N GLU A 2 4.88 24.67 -1.64
CA GLU A 2 4.59 23.29 -2.02
C GLU A 2 3.39 22.78 -1.22
N SER A 3 2.49 22.02 -1.86
CA SER A 3 1.31 21.50 -1.18
C SER A 3 1.70 20.41 -0.18
N PRO A 4 1.21 20.45 1.07
CA PRO A 4 1.68 19.54 2.08
C PRO A 4 1.23 18.09 1.83
N LYS A 5 2.04 17.13 2.27
CA LYS A 5 1.73 15.71 2.15
C LYS A 5 0.52 15.37 3.03
N LYS A 6 -0.60 14.98 2.41
CA LYS A 6 -1.84 14.56 3.11
C LYS A 6 -1.62 13.49 4.18
N VAL A 7 -0.61 12.63 4.04
CA VAL A 7 -0.25 11.62 5.04
C VAL A 7 0.22 12.28 6.34
N VAL A 8 1.11 13.26 6.24
CA VAL A 8 1.67 14.01 7.38
C VAL A 8 0.55 14.81 8.06
N ILE A 9 -0.27 15.53 7.29
CA ILE A 9 -1.40 16.30 7.84
C ILE A 9 -2.41 15.40 8.56
N ARG A 10 -2.67 14.19 8.04
CA ARG A 10 -3.54 13.20 8.73
C ARG A 10 -2.94 12.74 10.05
N GLN A 11 -1.63 12.51 10.11
CA GLN A 11 -0.94 12.15 11.35
C GLN A 11 -1.00 13.30 12.36
N VAL A 12 -0.82 14.54 11.92
CA VAL A 12 -0.96 15.74 12.76
C VAL A 12 -2.36 15.84 13.34
N VAL A 13 -3.40 15.81 12.51
CA VAL A 13 -4.81 15.89 12.97
C VAL A 13 -5.14 14.76 13.95
N SER A 14 -4.67 13.54 13.68
CA SER A 14 -4.87 12.39 14.58
C SER A 14 -4.18 12.59 15.93
N SER A 15 -2.98 13.17 15.93
CA SER A 15 -2.20 13.45 17.14
C SER A 15 -2.80 14.58 17.96
N LEU A 16 -3.26 15.66 17.30
CA LEU A 16 -3.97 16.76 17.94
C LEU A 16 -5.32 16.32 18.52
N HIS A 17 -6.03 15.40 17.86
CA HIS A 17 -7.29 14.85 18.37
C HIS A 17 -7.08 13.97 19.62
N LYS A 18 -6.04 13.13 19.63
CA LYS A 18 -5.70 12.28 20.80
C LYS A 18 -5.22 13.11 21.98
N ASN A 19 -4.66 14.28 21.73
CA ASN A 19 -4.11 15.14 22.77
C ASN A 19 -5.14 16.16 23.29
N LYS A 20 -5.37 16.16 24.61
CA LYS A 20 -6.33 17.07 25.27
C LYS A 20 -5.72 18.45 25.61
N ARG A 21 -4.43 18.68 25.38
CA ARG A 21 -3.79 19.97 25.67
C ARG A 21 -4.36 21.07 24.76
N LYS A 22 -4.67 22.21 25.38
CA LYS A 22 -5.20 23.39 24.68
C LYS A 22 -4.14 24.04 23.78
N ASN A 23 -2.90 24.15 24.27
CA ASN A 23 -1.79 24.77 23.57
C ASN A 23 -0.76 23.70 23.20
N ILE A 24 -0.43 23.63 21.91
CA ILE A 24 0.52 22.68 21.34
C ILE A 24 1.47 23.46 20.45
N SER A 25 2.74 23.56 20.86
CA SER A 25 3.80 24.15 20.05
C SER A 25 4.31 23.15 19.00
N LEU A 26 5.03 23.67 18.00
CA LEU A 26 5.64 22.86 16.94
C LEU A 26 6.62 21.80 17.50
N ASP A 27 7.48 22.18 18.45
CA ASP A 27 8.44 21.26 19.09
C ASP A 27 7.74 20.13 19.84
N TYR A 28 6.67 20.45 20.56
CA TYR A 28 5.91 19.45 21.28
C TYR A 28 5.18 18.48 20.32
N LEU A 29 4.63 19.02 19.23
CA LEU A 29 3.99 18.21 18.19
C LEU A 29 5.01 17.30 17.48
N SER A 30 6.20 17.81 17.19
CA SER A 30 7.32 17.06 16.62
C SER A 30 7.67 15.83 17.46
N LYS A 31 7.80 16.00 18.78
CA LYS A 31 8.08 14.92 19.73
C LYS A 31 6.99 13.85 19.76
N ILE A 32 5.72 14.24 19.60
CA ILE A 32 4.59 13.30 19.59
C ILE A 32 4.55 12.47 18.30
N ILE A 33 4.79 13.12 17.16
CA ILE A 33 4.67 12.49 15.84
C ILE A 33 5.95 11.72 15.47
N GLY A 34 7.10 12.12 16.03
CA GLY A 34 8.41 11.56 15.68
C GLY A 34 8.96 12.11 14.36
N ILE A 35 8.59 13.34 13.99
CA ILE A 35 9.07 14.04 12.78
C ILE A 35 9.82 15.29 13.26
N TYR A 36 10.98 15.58 12.67
CA TYR A 36 11.77 16.77 13.02
C TYR A 36 10.97 18.08 12.89
N PRO A 37 11.15 19.05 13.80
CA PRO A 37 10.40 20.30 13.80
C PRO A 37 10.50 21.06 12.47
N ASP A 38 11.67 21.08 11.83
CA ASP A 38 11.88 21.79 10.57
C ASP A 38 11.05 21.20 9.43
N VAL A 39 11.02 19.87 9.33
CA VAL A 39 10.25 19.15 8.31
C VAL A 39 8.76 19.34 8.54
N LEU A 40 8.34 19.25 9.80
CA LEU A 40 6.94 19.43 10.18
C LEU A 40 6.49 20.89 9.99
N GLY A 41 7.36 21.84 10.31
CA GLY A 41 7.12 23.26 10.15
C GLY A 41 7.04 23.67 8.68
N ALA A 42 7.85 23.08 7.81
CA ALA A 42 7.73 23.28 6.36
C ALA A 42 6.37 22.85 5.82
N GLU A 43 5.86 21.70 6.27
CA GLU A 43 4.53 21.20 5.88
C GLU A 43 3.39 22.04 6.47
N LEU A 44 3.52 22.48 7.73
CA LEU A 44 2.53 23.32 8.40
C LEU A 44 2.59 24.79 7.98
N SER A 45 3.70 25.24 7.37
CA SER A 45 3.86 26.61 6.84
C SER A 45 2.79 26.97 5.81
N TYR A 46 2.23 25.96 5.15
CA TYR A 46 1.09 26.09 4.24
C TYR A 46 -0.16 26.67 4.93
N PHE A 47 -0.38 26.32 6.21
CA PHE A 47 -1.52 26.78 7.00
C PHE A 47 -1.17 27.99 7.87
N CYS A 48 0.04 28.00 8.43
CA CYS A 48 0.55 29.09 9.25
C CYS A 48 1.99 29.43 8.86
N PRO A 49 2.22 30.48 8.06
CA PRO A 49 3.56 30.89 7.66
C PRO A 49 4.47 31.26 8.84
N MET A 50 3.89 31.72 9.94
CA MET A 50 4.64 32.13 11.14
C MET A 50 5.11 30.96 12.01
N ILE A 51 4.68 29.73 11.74
CA ILE A 51 4.98 28.56 12.61
C ILE A 51 6.47 28.25 12.74
N LEU A 52 7.28 28.64 11.76
CA LEU A 52 8.74 28.50 11.76
C LEU A 52 9.45 29.66 12.47
N MET A 53 8.79 30.82 12.56
CA MET A 53 9.36 32.06 13.09
C MET A 53 9.00 32.27 14.57
N ASP A 54 7.80 31.87 14.97
CA ASP A 54 7.28 32.04 16.33
C ASP A 54 7.00 30.68 17.00
N PRO A 55 7.83 30.27 17.98
CA PRO A 55 7.64 29.04 18.75
C PRO A 55 6.36 29.02 19.61
N SER A 56 5.77 30.19 19.86
CA SER A 56 4.56 30.34 20.69
C SER A 56 3.28 30.06 19.92
N VAL A 57 3.35 29.89 18.59
CA VAL A 57 2.21 29.57 17.75
C VAL A 57 1.55 28.27 18.20
N ASN A 58 0.24 28.33 18.42
CA ASN A 58 -0.55 27.17 18.76
C ASN A 58 -1.00 26.44 17.48
N VAL A 59 -0.48 25.24 17.26
CA VAL A 59 -0.81 24.44 16.08
C VAL A 59 -2.28 23.99 16.09
N ARG A 60 -2.91 23.95 17.28
CA ARG A 60 -4.31 23.53 17.44
C ARG A 60 -5.30 24.49 16.78
N ASP A 61 -4.96 25.76 16.63
CA ASP A 61 -5.86 26.76 16.08
C ASP A 61 -6.15 26.51 14.59
N TYR A 62 -5.20 25.90 13.88
CA TYR A 62 -5.30 25.56 12.45
C TYR A 62 -5.89 24.18 12.18
N LEU A 63 -6.44 23.52 13.20
CA LEU A 63 -6.92 22.14 13.09
C LEU A 63 -8.09 22.02 12.09
N GLU A 64 -8.99 22.99 12.07
CA GLU A 64 -10.12 23.00 11.13
C GLU A 64 -9.65 23.21 9.69
N ASP A 65 -8.64 24.05 9.46
CA ASP A 65 -8.04 24.24 8.14
C ASP A 65 -7.37 22.96 7.62
N MET A 66 -6.67 22.24 8.50
CA MET A 66 -6.09 20.93 8.17
C MET A 66 -7.17 19.90 7.84
N ARG A 67 -8.31 19.91 8.56
CA ARG A 67 -9.45 19.01 8.26
C ARG A 67 -10.07 19.32 6.92
N ARG A 68 -10.26 20.61 6.61
CA ARG A 68 -10.76 21.08 5.32
C ARG A 68 -9.83 20.67 4.18
N TYR A 69 -8.52 20.80 4.36
CA TYR A 69 -7.53 20.35 3.39
C TYR A 69 -7.57 18.84 3.14
N LEU A 70 -7.87 18.04 4.17
CA LEU A 70 -8.03 16.59 4.03
C LEU A 70 -9.33 16.21 3.33
N SER A 71 -10.42 16.96 3.55
CA SER A 71 -11.73 16.70 2.95
C SER A 71 -11.82 17.15 1.49
N GLU A 72 -11.04 18.15 1.08
CA GLU A 72 -10.98 18.57 -0.31
C GLU A 72 -10.49 17.41 -1.20
N PRO A 73 -11.30 16.96 -2.19
CA PRO A 73 -10.83 16.00 -3.15
C PRO A 73 -9.64 16.63 -3.86
N SER A 74 -8.46 16.02 -3.67
CA SER A 74 -7.22 16.55 -4.22
C SER A 74 -7.38 16.72 -5.73
N LYS A 75 -7.45 17.97 -6.19
CA LYS A 75 -7.56 18.32 -7.61
C LYS A 75 -6.43 17.73 -8.48
N ASN A 76 -5.34 17.25 -7.85
CA ASN A 76 -4.15 16.72 -8.51
C ASN A 76 -4.00 15.19 -8.46
N VAL A 77 -5.09 14.42 -8.33
CA VAL A 77 -5.00 12.95 -8.44
C VAL A 77 -5.96 12.44 -9.50
N SER A 78 -5.66 12.80 -10.75
CA SER A 78 -5.91 11.94 -11.91
C SER A 78 -4.98 10.71 -11.93
N LYS A 79 -4.57 10.17 -10.76
CA LYS A 79 -4.11 8.78 -10.71
C LYS A 79 -5.37 7.94 -10.77
N LYS A 80 -5.70 7.48 -11.97
CA LYS A 80 -6.58 6.33 -12.22
C LYS A 80 -6.40 5.40 -11.03
N LYS A 81 -7.40 5.32 -10.15
CA LYS A 81 -7.52 4.18 -9.25
C LYS A 81 -7.61 3.01 -10.22
N SER A 82 -6.51 2.30 -10.44
CA SER A 82 -6.57 0.98 -11.03
C SER A 82 -7.54 0.25 -10.13
N ILE A 83 -8.76 0.06 -10.62
CA ILE A 83 -9.77 -0.79 -10.00
C ILE A 83 -8.99 -2.05 -9.69
N LYS A 84 -8.72 -2.30 -8.40
CA LYS A 84 -8.05 -3.54 -7.99
C LYS A 84 -9.01 -4.62 -8.44
N GLU A 85 -8.72 -5.22 -9.59
CA GLU A 85 -9.47 -6.37 -10.08
C GLU A 85 -9.61 -7.32 -8.91
N LYS A 86 -10.86 -7.67 -8.60
CA LYS A 86 -11.18 -8.55 -7.50
C LYS A 86 -10.31 -9.78 -7.68
N ARG A 87 -9.37 -10.00 -6.75
CA ARG A 87 -8.47 -11.15 -6.78
C ARG A 87 -9.32 -12.39 -6.94
N GLU A 88 -9.23 -13.04 -8.10
CA GLU A 88 -9.92 -14.30 -8.33
C GLU A 88 -9.49 -15.28 -7.24
N ARG A 89 -10.49 -15.88 -6.59
CA ARG A 89 -10.27 -16.87 -5.53
C ARG A 89 -10.11 -18.22 -6.22
N ILE A 90 -8.86 -18.65 -6.38
CA ILE A 90 -8.58 -20.05 -6.75
C ILE A 90 -8.95 -20.93 -5.56
N TYR A 91 -9.89 -21.86 -5.78
CA TYR A 91 -10.36 -22.80 -4.77
C TYR A 91 -9.38 -23.97 -4.63
N LYS A 92 -9.35 -24.61 -3.44
CA LYS A 92 -8.45 -25.75 -3.19
C LYS A 92 -8.74 -26.94 -4.13
N LYS A 93 -10.00 -27.12 -4.53
CA LYS A 93 -10.44 -28.19 -5.44
C LYS A 93 -9.77 -28.09 -6.82
N GLU A 94 -9.60 -26.87 -7.35
CA GLU A 94 -8.94 -26.63 -8.64
C GLU A 94 -7.43 -26.93 -8.57
N LEU A 95 -6.81 -26.80 -7.38
CA LEU A 95 -5.41 -27.14 -7.17
C LEU A 95 -5.17 -28.64 -7.05
N GLU A 96 -6.15 -29.40 -6.57
CA GLU A 96 -6.06 -30.86 -6.40
C GLU A 96 -6.24 -31.61 -7.73
N GLU A 97 -6.83 -30.95 -8.74
CA GLU A 97 -6.97 -31.49 -10.09
C GLU A 97 -5.62 -31.67 -10.82
N TYR A 98 -4.59 -30.92 -10.39
CA TYR A 98 -3.26 -30.98 -10.97
C TYR A 98 -2.27 -31.58 -9.97
N LYS A 99 -1.64 -32.71 -10.33
CA LYS A 99 -0.63 -33.36 -9.47
C LYS A 99 0.67 -32.55 -9.36
N GLY A 100 0.96 -31.68 -10.33
CA GLY A 100 2.15 -30.83 -10.40
C GLY A 100 2.15 -29.90 -11.61
N ILE A 101 3.23 -29.14 -11.80
CA ILE A 101 3.34 -28.16 -12.90
C ILE A 101 3.29 -28.85 -14.27
N VAL A 102 4.00 -29.97 -14.39
CA VAL A 102 4.07 -30.74 -15.65
C VAL A 102 2.69 -31.24 -16.05
N ASP A 103 1.89 -31.72 -15.10
CA ASP A 103 0.51 -32.18 -15.33
C ASP A 103 -0.42 -31.02 -15.74
N PHE A 104 -0.23 -29.83 -15.17
CA PHE A 104 -0.94 -28.62 -15.59
C PHE A 104 -0.61 -28.25 -17.04
N ILE A 105 0.68 -28.25 -17.40
CA ILE A 105 1.16 -27.96 -18.74
C ILE A 105 0.61 -28.99 -19.74
N TYR A 106 0.63 -30.29 -19.42
CA TYR A 106 0.06 -31.31 -20.30
C TYR A 106 -1.45 -31.11 -20.51
N LYS A 107 -2.23 -30.89 -19.45
CA LYS A 107 -3.69 -30.77 -19.58
C LYS A 107 -4.16 -29.51 -20.29
N LYS A 108 -3.42 -28.40 -20.16
CA LYS A 108 -3.86 -27.08 -20.64
C LYS A 108 -3.12 -26.57 -21.87
N MET A 109 -1.86 -26.94 -22.05
CA MET A 109 -0.99 -26.38 -23.09
C MET A 109 -0.60 -27.39 -24.17
N THR A 110 -1.09 -28.64 -24.11
CA THR A 110 -0.83 -29.61 -25.19
C THR A 110 -2.03 -29.79 -26.10
N THR A 111 -1.76 -29.83 -27.40
CA THR A 111 -2.74 -30.16 -28.44
C THR A 111 -2.82 -31.67 -28.67
N VAL A 112 -3.82 -32.10 -29.45
CA VAL A 112 -4.03 -33.51 -29.82
C VAL A 112 -2.75 -34.05 -30.49
N GLY A 113 -1.98 -34.86 -29.76
CA GLY A 113 -0.65 -35.33 -30.17
C GLY A 113 0.46 -35.11 -29.14
N GLY A 114 0.18 -34.43 -28.01
CA GLY A 114 1.15 -34.26 -26.91
C GLY A 114 2.23 -33.22 -27.18
N LEU A 115 2.07 -32.42 -28.24
CA LEU A 115 2.92 -31.28 -28.55
C LEU A 115 2.42 -30.05 -27.80
N LEU A 116 3.36 -29.27 -27.26
CA LEU A 116 3.06 -27.99 -26.63
C LEU A 116 2.69 -26.98 -27.71
N ASP A 117 1.54 -26.34 -27.56
CA ASP A 117 1.11 -25.26 -28.44
C ASP A 117 1.80 -23.95 -28.01
N PRO A 118 2.76 -23.42 -28.78
CA PRO A 118 3.44 -22.17 -28.45
C PRO A 118 2.54 -20.94 -28.61
N GLY A 119 1.38 -21.09 -29.27
CA GLY A 119 0.39 -20.03 -29.48
C GLY A 119 -0.61 -19.88 -28.33
N PHE A 120 -0.54 -20.71 -27.29
CA PHE A 120 -1.48 -20.66 -26.17
C PHE A 120 -1.19 -19.46 -25.26
N GLU A 121 -2.12 -18.53 -25.18
CA GLU A 121 -2.07 -17.41 -24.24
C GLU A 121 -2.70 -17.77 -22.90
N LEU A 122 -1.89 -17.68 -21.84
CA LEU A 122 -2.30 -17.93 -20.48
C LEU A 122 -3.21 -16.81 -19.94
N ASP A 123 -4.37 -17.19 -19.42
CA ASP A 123 -5.24 -16.25 -18.71
C ASP A 123 -4.70 -15.95 -17.28
N ARG A 124 -5.10 -14.81 -16.69
CA ARG A 124 -4.66 -14.39 -15.34
C ARG A 124 -4.96 -15.45 -14.28
N HIS A 125 -6.08 -16.16 -14.41
CA HIS A 125 -6.44 -17.25 -13.50
C HIS A 125 -5.43 -18.40 -13.60
N GLU A 126 -5.06 -18.79 -14.82
CA GLU A 126 -4.14 -19.90 -15.11
C GLU A 126 -2.71 -19.59 -14.68
N ILE A 127 -2.22 -18.38 -14.92
CA ILE A 127 -0.92 -17.88 -14.41
C ILE A 127 -0.85 -18.06 -12.90
N ARG A 128 -1.95 -17.76 -12.21
CA ARG A 128 -2.00 -17.79 -10.76
C ARG A 128 -2.12 -19.21 -10.19
N ILE A 129 -2.73 -20.13 -10.93
CA ILE A 129 -2.70 -21.56 -10.62
C ILE A 129 -1.26 -22.08 -10.71
N MET A 130 -0.54 -21.74 -11.79
CA MET A 130 0.87 -22.10 -11.95
C MET A 130 1.75 -21.54 -10.84
N GLU A 131 1.59 -20.27 -10.47
CA GLU A 131 2.34 -19.66 -9.36
C GLU A 131 2.18 -20.46 -8.06
N LYS A 132 0.94 -20.88 -7.75
CA LYS A 132 0.67 -21.68 -6.55
C LYS A 132 1.29 -23.07 -6.63
N LEU A 133 1.18 -23.75 -7.78
CA LEU A 133 1.82 -25.05 -7.98
C LEU A 133 3.35 -24.95 -7.82
N LEU A 134 3.95 -23.90 -8.38
CA LEU A 134 5.39 -23.62 -8.29
C LEU A 134 5.85 -23.29 -6.86
N GLN A 135 5.05 -22.54 -6.08
CA GLN A 135 5.32 -22.36 -4.66
C GLN A 135 5.28 -23.69 -3.89
N THR A 136 4.38 -24.60 -4.27
CA THR A 136 4.24 -25.91 -3.64
C THR A 136 5.46 -26.80 -3.91
N GLU A 137 5.96 -26.81 -5.15
CA GLU A 137 7.19 -27.50 -5.52
C GLU A 137 8.44 -26.89 -4.84
N ARG A 138 8.55 -25.55 -4.81
CA ARG A 138 9.64 -24.88 -4.08
C ARG A 138 9.67 -25.24 -2.60
N LYS A 139 8.50 -25.36 -1.96
CA LYS A 139 8.41 -25.84 -0.57
C LYS A 139 8.89 -27.29 -0.42
N LYS A 140 8.49 -28.19 -1.33
CA LYS A 140 8.96 -29.58 -1.35
C LYS A 140 10.48 -29.66 -1.49
N LEU A 141 11.08 -28.87 -2.38
CA LEU A 141 12.54 -28.81 -2.56
C LEU A 141 13.27 -28.29 -1.31
N ARG A 142 12.76 -27.22 -0.69
CA ARG A 142 13.33 -26.69 0.56
C ARG A 142 13.28 -27.70 1.71
N ASN A 143 12.19 -28.46 1.81
CA ASN A 143 12.06 -29.48 2.84
C ASN A 143 12.97 -30.70 2.60
N LYS A 144 13.24 -31.07 1.34
CA LYS A 144 14.24 -32.10 1.00
C LYS A 144 15.65 -31.66 1.39
N LYS A 145 16.01 -30.40 1.13
CA LYS A 145 17.32 -29.83 1.51
C LYS A 145 17.55 -29.68 3.02
N LYS A 146 16.50 -29.71 3.84
CA LYS A 146 16.60 -29.68 5.31
C LYS A 146 16.72 -31.06 5.94
N LYS A 147 16.49 -32.13 5.17
CA LYS A 147 16.55 -33.53 5.62
C LYS A 147 17.83 -34.24 5.16
N GLN A 148 18.63 -33.58 4.32
CA GLN A 148 20.04 -33.93 4.06
C GLN A 148 20.91 -33.09 4.97
#